data_AF-A0A519FT74-F1
#
_entry.id   AF-A0A519FT74-F1
#
_cell.length_a   1.000
_cell.length_b   1.000
_cell.length_c   1.000
_cell.angle_alpha   90.00
_cell.angle_beta   90.00
_cell.angle_gamma   90.00
#
_symmetry.space_group_name_H-M   'P 1'
#
loop_
_entity.id
_entity.type
_entity.pdbx_description
1 polymer ?
#
loop_
_entity_poly.entity_id
_entity_poly.type
_entity_poly.pdbx_seq_one_letter_code
_entity_poly.pdbx_strand_id
1 'polypeptide(L)'
;MTTSGSTWLASLEEHARAALPPEVYRYYRQGSRESVAATAALGAWDRFKVAPRIFSDVRAVDLTTDFLGWSASAPFGVAPTTLQRAADPGGEVATATAARDAGVPMVVSSNATATFAEIGATGATWWLQAYLPADRRLAEPMLAAAVEAGARAVVLT
;
A
#
# COMPACT_ATOMS: atom_id res chain seq x y z
N MET A 1 20.82 22.08 9.29
CA MET A 1 20.81 20.96 10.25
C MET A 1 20.50 19.69 9.50
N THR A 2 21.52 18.93 9.13
CA THR A 2 21.38 17.58 8.58
C THR A 2 21.11 16.65 9.76
N THR A 3 19.86 16.19 9.93
CA THR A 3 19.54 15.12 10.89
C THR A 3 20.16 13.83 10.39
N SER A 4 21.41 13.60 10.77
CA SER A 4 22.12 12.33 10.63
C SER A 4 21.67 11.38 11.74
N GLY A 5 20.41 10.94 11.67
CA GLY A 5 19.86 9.83 12.44
C GLY A 5 19.00 9.00 11.50
N SER A 6 19.06 7.68 11.57
CA SER A 6 18.19 6.84 10.73
C SER A 6 16.74 7.21 11.02
N THR A 7 15.99 7.53 9.98
CA THR A 7 14.55 7.75 10.12
C THR A 7 13.91 6.43 10.52
N TRP A 8 12.73 6.47 11.16
CA TRP A 8 11.96 5.26 11.43
C TRP A 8 11.71 4.42 10.16
N LEU A 9 11.51 5.08 9.01
CA LEU A 9 11.39 4.39 7.72
C LEU A 9 12.70 3.70 7.30
N ALA A 10 13.85 4.35 7.49
CA ALA A 10 15.15 3.74 7.17
C ALA A 10 15.44 2.51 8.04
N SER A 11 15.02 2.53 9.31
CA SER A 11 15.18 1.36 10.16
C SER A 11 14.32 0.18 9.69
N LEU A 12 13.11 0.40 9.17
CA LEU A 12 12.29 -0.67 8.58
C LEU A 12 12.97 -1.31 7.36
N GLU A 13 13.62 -0.53 6.50
CA GLU A 13 14.37 -1.06 5.35
C GLU A 13 15.57 -1.92 5.80
N GLU A 14 16.28 -1.50 6.85
CA GLU A 14 17.38 -2.28 7.43
C GLU A 14 16.91 -3.60 8.04
N HIS A 15 15.80 -3.59 8.78
CA HIS A 15 15.19 -4.81 9.31
C HIS A 15 14.75 -5.75 8.19
N ALA A 16 14.11 -5.23 7.15
CA ALA A 16 13.70 -6.02 5.99
C ALA A 16 14.91 -6.64 5.27
N ARG A 17 16.01 -5.88 5.10
CA ARG A 17 17.26 -6.39 4.51
C ARG A 17 17.87 -7.53 5.32
N ALA A 18 17.76 -7.47 6.65
CA ALA A 18 18.28 -8.51 7.54
C ALA A 18 17.38 -9.75 7.63
N ALA A 19 16.06 -9.58 7.50
CA ALA A 19 15.07 -10.65 7.67
C ALA A 19 14.75 -11.42 6.37
N LEU A 20 14.84 -10.76 5.21
CA LEU A 20 14.40 -11.35 3.94
C LEU A 20 15.53 -12.07 3.20
N PRO A 21 15.21 -13.14 2.43
CA PRO A 21 16.15 -13.69 1.46
C PRO A 21 16.65 -12.62 0.48
N PRO A 22 17.94 -12.63 0.08
CA PRO A 22 18.53 -11.56 -0.74
C PRO A 22 17.78 -11.27 -2.05
N GLU A 23 17.26 -12.31 -2.70
CA GLU A 23 16.49 -12.21 -3.94
C GLU A 23 15.11 -11.57 -3.73
N VAL A 24 14.45 -11.87 -2.60
CA VAL A 24 13.17 -11.27 -2.22
C VAL A 24 13.36 -9.80 -1.89
N TYR A 25 14.37 -9.48 -1.07
CA TYR A 25 14.71 -8.08 -0.76
C TYR A 25 15.02 -7.29 -2.03
N ARG A 26 15.80 -7.86 -2.96
CA ARG A 26 16.12 -7.22 -4.24
C ARG A 26 14.88 -6.98 -5.08
N TYR A 27 13.96 -7.95 -5.15
CA TYR A 27 12.70 -7.81 -5.89
C TYR A 27 11.89 -6.58 -5.42
N TYR A 28 11.78 -6.37 -4.11
CA TYR A 28 11.07 -5.21 -3.57
C TYR A 28 11.83 -3.90 -3.70
N ARG A 29 13.16 -3.94 -3.59
CA ARG A 29 13.98 -2.72 -3.57
C ARG A 29 14.27 -2.14 -4.96
N GLN A 30 14.30 -2.99 -5.98
CA GLN A 30 14.73 -2.61 -7.33
C GLN A 30 13.69 -1.74 -8.05
N GLY A 31 14.17 -0.72 -8.77
CA GLY A 31 13.42 -0.04 -9.81
C GLY A 31 13.82 -0.52 -11.21
N SER A 32 13.23 0.07 -12.24
CA SER A 32 13.61 -0.22 -13.63
C SER A 32 15.06 0.17 -13.91
N ARG A 33 15.81 -0.71 -14.59
CA ARG A 33 17.22 -0.51 -14.97
C ARG A 33 18.08 -0.08 -13.78
N GLU A 34 18.74 1.07 -13.85
CA GLU A 34 19.63 1.59 -12.82
C GLU A 34 18.87 2.25 -11.65
N SER A 35 17.54 2.07 -11.57
CA SER A 35 16.66 2.59 -10.49
C SER A 35 16.67 4.12 -10.35
N VAL A 36 17.05 4.85 -11.40
CA VAL A 36 17.15 6.31 -11.40
C VAL A 36 15.85 6.98 -10.94
N ALA A 37 14.71 6.53 -11.48
CA ALA A 37 13.40 7.10 -11.12
C ALA A 37 13.02 6.82 -9.66
N ALA A 38 13.28 5.60 -9.16
CA ALA A 38 12.99 5.23 -7.77
C ALA A 38 13.82 6.07 -6.79
N THR A 39 15.10 6.27 -7.08
CA THR A 39 15.98 7.14 -6.27
C THR A 39 15.56 8.60 -6.35
N ALA A 40 15.20 9.09 -7.53
CA ALA A 40 14.76 10.47 -7.71
C ALA A 40 13.41 10.78 -7.03
N ALA A 41 12.50 9.80 -6.94
CA ALA A 41 11.19 9.98 -6.32
C ALA A 41 11.27 10.38 -4.84
N LEU A 42 12.23 9.81 -4.08
CA LEU A 42 12.44 10.17 -2.68
C LEU A 42 13.00 11.60 -2.55
N GLY A 43 14.04 11.92 -3.32
CA GLY A 43 14.66 13.26 -3.31
C GLY A 43 13.73 14.37 -3.83
N ALA A 44 12.71 14.04 -4.62
CA ALA A 44 11.74 15.02 -5.11
C ALA A 44 10.97 15.72 -3.99
N TRP A 45 10.85 15.11 -2.80
CA TRP A 45 10.19 15.73 -1.65
C TRP A 45 11.00 16.88 -1.03
N ASP A 46 12.33 16.88 -1.16
CA ASP A 46 13.20 17.90 -0.55
C ASP A 46 12.95 19.32 -1.08
N ARG A 47 12.37 19.43 -2.28
CA ARG A 47 12.00 20.70 -2.90
C ARG A 47 10.79 21.36 -2.23
N PHE A 48 9.96 20.60 -1.51
CA PHE A 48 8.79 21.12 -0.84
C PHE A 48 9.12 21.47 0.61
N LYS A 49 8.75 22.68 1.04
CA LYS A 49 8.89 23.12 2.43
C LYS A 49 7.51 23.43 2.98
N VAL A 50 7.21 22.90 4.17
CA VAL A 50 6.00 23.23 4.89
C VAL A 50 6.21 24.56 5.61
N ALA A 51 5.36 25.55 5.34
CA ALA A 51 5.38 26.82 6.07
C ALA A 51 4.65 26.63 7.41
N PRO A 52 5.35 26.71 8.56
CA PRO A 52 4.70 26.52 9.86
C PRO A 52 3.69 27.65 10.13
N ARG A 53 2.52 27.29 10.66
CA ARG A 53 1.50 28.23 11.12
C ARG A 53 1.56 28.30 12.63
N ILE A 54 1.90 29.47 13.17
CA ILE A 54 2.03 29.69 14.62
C ILE A 54 0.69 30.15 15.22
N PHE A 55 0.52 29.96 16.53
CA PHE A 55 -0.70 30.31 17.28
C PHE A 55 -1.98 29.64 16.76
N SER A 56 -1.86 28.46 16.14
CA SER A 56 -3.00 27.61 15.77
C SER A 56 -3.27 26.60 16.89
N ASP A 57 -4.53 26.45 17.28
CA ASP A 57 -4.91 25.42 18.27
C ASP A 57 -4.87 24.04 17.61
N VAL A 58 -3.88 23.23 17.99
CA VAL A 58 -3.65 21.87 17.48
C VAL A 58 -3.66 20.82 18.59
N ARG A 59 -4.36 21.11 19.70
CA ARG A 59 -4.48 20.16 20.84
C ARG A 59 -5.16 18.85 20.44
N ALA A 60 -6.03 18.90 19.44
CA ALA A 60 -6.63 17.74 18.80
C ALA A 60 -6.48 17.91 17.28
N VAL A 61 -5.92 16.89 16.63
CA VAL A 61 -5.80 16.84 15.16
C VAL A 61 -6.64 15.67 14.69
N ASP A 62 -7.61 15.96 13.84
CA ASP A 62 -8.43 14.96 13.17
C ASP A 62 -7.86 14.70 11.77
N LEU A 63 -7.46 13.45 11.54
CA LEU A 63 -6.94 12.99 10.24
C LEU A 63 -8.01 12.24 9.43
N THR A 64 -9.23 12.09 9.98
CA THR A 64 -10.30 11.39 9.30
C THR A 64 -10.67 12.09 7.99
N THR A 65 -11.03 11.29 7.00
CA THR A 65 -11.41 11.81 5.69
C THR A 65 -12.37 10.86 4.99
N ASP A 66 -13.26 11.39 4.17
CA ASP A 66 -14.15 10.59 3.34
C ASP A 66 -13.61 10.49 1.91
N PHE A 67 -13.53 9.28 1.38
CA PHE A 67 -13.09 9.02 0.02
C PHE A 67 -13.92 7.90 -0.62
N LEU A 68 -14.44 8.16 -1.82
CA LEU A 68 -15.29 7.22 -2.58
C LEU A 68 -16.47 6.63 -1.78
N GLY A 69 -17.08 7.43 -0.90
CA GLY A 69 -18.24 7.02 -0.09
C GLY A 69 -17.90 6.18 1.14
N TRP A 70 -16.64 6.18 1.58
CA TRP A 70 -16.19 5.52 2.81
C TRP A 70 -15.30 6.46 3.64
N SER A 71 -15.39 6.33 4.97
CA SER A 71 -14.63 7.12 5.95
C SER A 71 -13.35 6.40 6.36
N ALA A 72 -12.21 7.05 6.14
CA ALA A 72 -10.87 6.62 6.54
C ALA A 72 -10.43 7.30 7.83
N SER A 73 -9.64 6.61 8.66
CA SER A 73 -9.01 7.19 9.84
C SER A 73 -7.85 8.15 9.50
N ALA A 74 -7.32 8.06 8.28
CA ALA A 74 -6.20 8.87 7.81
C ALA A 74 -6.23 9.03 6.27
N PRO A 75 -5.61 10.08 5.71
CA PRO A 75 -5.66 10.38 4.28
C PRO A 75 -4.60 9.59 3.48
N PHE A 76 -4.45 8.30 3.76
CA PHE A 76 -3.57 7.40 3.03
C PHE A 76 -4.13 5.98 3.00
N GLY A 77 -3.57 5.13 2.16
CA GLY A 77 -3.90 3.71 2.09
C GLY A 77 -2.70 2.89 1.63
N VAL A 78 -2.85 1.56 1.62
CA VAL A 78 -1.81 0.65 1.19
C VAL A 78 -1.89 0.46 -0.33
N ALA A 79 -0.78 0.78 -1.01
CA ALA A 79 -0.66 0.63 -2.47
C ALA A 79 -0.58 -0.85 -2.89
N PRO A 80 -1.00 -1.19 -4.13
CA PRO A 80 -1.00 -2.58 -4.59
C PRO A 80 0.43 -3.12 -4.71
N THR A 81 0.70 -4.22 -4.00
CA THR A 81 1.98 -4.94 -4.02
C THR A 81 1.69 -6.43 -4.16
N THR A 82 2.38 -7.10 -5.10
CA THR A 82 2.28 -8.56 -5.31
C THR A 82 3.40 -9.30 -4.56
N LEU A 83 3.26 -10.62 -4.44
CA LEU A 83 4.22 -11.54 -3.82
C LEU A 83 4.45 -11.32 -2.32
N GLN A 84 3.45 -10.79 -1.58
CA GLN A 84 3.63 -10.47 -0.16
C GLN A 84 3.96 -11.70 0.70
N ARG A 85 3.49 -12.90 0.29
CA ARG A 85 3.85 -14.17 0.94
C ARG A 85 5.35 -14.54 0.83
N ALA A 86 6.09 -13.93 -0.10
CA ALA A 86 7.54 -14.07 -0.15
C ALA A 86 8.24 -13.27 0.96
N ALA A 87 7.60 -12.22 1.49
CA ALA A 87 8.13 -11.40 2.57
C ALA A 87 7.71 -11.90 3.96
N ASP A 88 6.45 -12.32 4.10
CA ASP A 88 5.88 -12.80 5.34
C ASP A 88 4.84 -13.90 5.05
N PRO A 89 4.80 -15.04 5.78
CA PRO A 89 3.83 -16.11 5.52
C PRO A 89 2.35 -15.67 5.51
N GLY A 90 2.00 -14.65 6.29
CA GLY A 90 0.66 -14.06 6.32
C GLY A 90 0.32 -13.21 5.08
N GLY A 91 1.34 -12.69 4.38
CA GLY A 91 1.21 -11.98 3.11
C GLY A 91 0.11 -10.93 3.09
N GLU A 92 -0.70 -10.95 2.03
CA GLU A 92 -1.75 -9.95 1.81
C GLU A 92 -2.84 -9.98 2.90
N VAL A 93 -3.08 -11.12 3.55
CA VAL A 93 -4.05 -11.24 4.65
C VAL A 93 -3.54 -10.49 5.89
N ALA A 94 -2.24 -10.59 6.20
CA ALA A 94 -1.64 -9.85 7.30
C ALA A 94 -1.69 -8.34 7.04
N THR A 95 -1.38 -7.90 5.82
CA THR A 95 -1.47 -6.49 5.43
C THR A 95 -2.92 -5.97 5.44
N ALA A 96 -3.89 -6.76 4.96
CA ALA A 96 -5.30 -6.39 5.01
C ALA A 96 -5.79 -6.24 6.46
N THR A 97 -5.38 -7.16 7.34
CA THR A 97 -5.69 -7.08 8.79
C THR A 97 -5.10 -5.80 9.41
N ALA A 98 -3.85 -5.48 9.12
CA ALA A 98 -3.22 -4.26 9.60
C ALA A 98 -3.89 -2.99 9.06
N ALA A 99 -4.29 -2.99 7.77
CA ALA A 99 -5.00 -1.87 7.15
C ALA A 99 -6.38 -1.65 7.79
N ARG A 100 -7.12 -2.73 8.07
CA ARG A 100 -8.37 -2.68 8.83
C ARG A 100 -8.15 -2.06 10.21
N ASP A 101 -7.17 -2.54 10.96
CA ASP A 101 -6.91 -2.07 12.33
C ASP A 101 -6.48 -0.59 12.36
N ALA A 102 -5.77 -0.14 11.31
CA ALA A 102 -5.43 1.28 11.12
C ALA A 102 -6.59 2.12 10.55
N GLY A 103 -7.69 1.50 10.11
CA GLY A 103 -8.83 2.19 9.50
C GLY A 103 -8.50 2.85 8.15
N VAL A 104 -7.59 2.26 7.38
CA VAL A 104 -7.16 2.74 6.06
C VAL A 104 -7.46 1.70 4.97
N PRO A 105 -7.68 2.09 3.70
CA PRO A 105 -7.97 1.12 2.66
C PRO A 105 -6.70 0.41 2.19
N MET A 106 -6.86 -0.83 1.75
CA MET A 106 -5.81 -1.58 1.05
C MET A 106 -6.17 -1.80 -0.42
N VAL A 107 -5.26 -1.49 -1.33
CA VAL A 107 -5.40 -1.88 -2.73
C VAL A 107 -4.72 -3.24 -2.92
N VAL A 108 -5.47 -4.22 -3.42
CA VAL A 108 -5.03 -5.61 -3.59
C VAL A 108 -4.82 -5.90 -5.07
N SER A 109 -3.64 -6.39 -5.43
CA SER A 109 -3.34 -6.74 -6.82
C SER A 109 -4.16 -7.93 -7.30
N SER A 110 -4.56 -7.92 -8.58
CA SER A 110 -5.11 -9.11 -9.26
C SER A 110 -4.12 -10.28 -9.31
N ASN A 111 -2.83 -10.01 -9.08
CA ASN A 111 -1.76 -11.00 -8.94
C ASN A 111 -1.37 -11.25 -7.47
N ALA A 112 -2.27 -11.00 -6.51
CA ALA A 112 -2.04 -11.32 -5.11
C ALA A 112 -1.90 -12.84 -4.90
N THR A 113 -1.15 -13.21 -3.86
CA THR A 113 -1.00 -14.62 -3.48
C THR A 113 -2.20 -15.12 -2.69
N ALA A 114 -2.84 -14.25 -1.91
CA ALA A 114 -4.10 -14.52 -1.25
C ALA A 114 -5.28 -14.42 -2.23
N THR A 115 -6.28 -15.27 -2.00
CA THR A 115 -7.56 -15.22 -2.71
C THR A 115 -8.39 -14.03 -2.25
N PHE A 116 -9.29 -13.54 -3.11
CA PHE A 116 -10.20 -12.45 -2.73
C PHE A 116 -11.09 -12.81 -1.53
N ALA A 117 -11.49 -14.08 -1.39
CA ALA A 117 -12.25 -14.55 -0.24
C ALA A 117 -11.46 -14.43 1.08
N GLU A 118 -10.17 -14.80 1.09
CA GLU A 118 -9.30 -14.61 2.26
C GLU A 118 -9.16 -13.13 2.62
N ILE A 119 -9.03 -12.25 1.63
CA ILE A 119 -9.00 -10.80 1.84
C ILE A 119 -10.32 -10.30 2.42
N GLY A 120 -11.45 -10.64 1.80
CA GLY A 120 -12.78 -10.24 2.26
C GLY A 120 -13.07 -10.70 3.69
N ALA A 121 -12.62 -11.89 4.06
CA ALA A 121 -12.78 -12.45 5.41
C ALA A 121 -12.05 -11.64 6.50
N THR A 122 -11.06 -10.82 6.15
CA THR A 122 -10.40 -9.93 7.13
C THR A 122 -11.31 -8.81 7.62
N GLY A 123 -12.34 -8.44 6.85
CA GLY A 123 -13.18 -7.27 7.12
C GLY A 123 -12.51 -5.93 6.79
N ALA A 124 -11.35 -5.94 6.12
CA ALA A 124 -10.70 -4.72 5.66
C ALA A 124 -11.51 -4.01 4.56
N THR A 125 -11.42 -2.69 4.51
CA THR A 125 -11.82 -1.93 3.32
C THR A 125 -10.76 -2.14 2.25
N TRP A 126 -11.11 -2.80 1.14
CA TRP A 126 -10.15 -3.10 0.10
C TRP A 126 -10.66 -2.81 -1.31
N TRP A 127 -9.72 -2.48 -2.20
CA TRP A 127 -9.97 -2.21 -3.62
C TRP A 127 -9.18 -3.19 -4.48
N LEU A 128 -9.74 -3.58 -5.62
CA LEU A 128 -9.02 -4.43 -6.58
C LEU A 128 -8.16 -3.55 -7.49
N GLN A 129 -6.85 -3.76 -7.50
CA GLN A 129 -6.00 -3.33 -8.62
C GLN A 129 -6.09 -4.39 -9.71
N ALA A 130 -6.59 -4.01 -10.90
CA ALA A 130 -6.85 -4.92 -11.99
C ALA A 130 -5.84 -4.71 -13.14
N TYR A 131 -5.12 -5.77 -13.48
CA TYR A 131 -4.47 -5.88 -14.80
C TYR A 131 -5.46 -6.51 -15.78
N LEU A 132 -5.88 -5.73 -16.79
CA LEU A 132 -6.85 -6.23 -17.77
C LEU A 132 -6.17 -7.08 -18.84
N PRO A 133 -6.67 -8.30 -19.10
CA PRO A 133 -6.25 -9.07 -20.26
C PRO A 133 -6.67 -8.36 -21.56
N ALA A 134 -5.99 -8.68 -22.66
CA ALA A 134 -6.32 -8.14 -23.98
C ALA A 134 -7.78 -8.44 -24.38
N ASP A 135 -8.26 -9.67 -24.08
CA ASP A 135 -9.67 -10.01 -24.18
C ASP A 135 -10.40 -9.66 -22.88
N ARG A 136 -11.10 -8.52 -22.89
CA ARG A 136 -11.78 -7.97 -21.71
C ARG A 136 -12.88 -8.87 -21.16
N ARG A 137 -13.42 -9.79 -21.95
CA ARG A 137 -14.42 -10.77 -21.47
C ARG A 137 -13.86 -11.67 -20.38
N LEU A 138 -12.55 -11.86 -20.37
CA LEU A 138 -11.85 -12.64 -19.33
C LEU A 138 -11.71 -11.86 -18.01
N ALA A 139 -11.94 -10.55 -18.00
CA ALA A 139 -11.90 -9.74 -16.78
C ALA A 139 -13.20 -9.83 -15.97
N GLU A 140 -14.34 -10.09 -16.62
CA GLU A 140 -15.66 -10.10 -15.97
C GLU A 140 -15.72 -11.07 -14.78
N PRO A 141 -15.25 -12.33 -14.87
CA PRO A 141 -15.29 -13.25 -13.75
C PRO A 141 -14.42 -12.81 -12.57
N MET A 142 -13.25 -12.22 -12.85
CA MET A 142 -12.35 -11.69 -11.82
C MET A 142 -12.99 -10.51 -11.09
N LEU A 143 -13.57 -9.56 -11.83
CA LEU A 143 -14.26 -8.41 -11.27
C LEU A 143 -15.47 -8.83 -10.43
N ALA A 144 -16.27 -9.77 -10.93
CA ALA A 144 -17.41 -10.31 -10.20
C ALA A 144 -16.97 -11.00 -8.89
N ALA A 145 -15.92 -11.83 -8.94
CA ALA A 145 -15.38 -12.48 -7.75
C ALA A 145 -14.85 -11.49 -6.71
N ALA A 146 -14.21 -10.40 -7.15
CA ALA A 146 -13.73 -9.37 -6.24
C ALA A 146 -14.89 -8.62 -5.57
N VAL A 147 -15.93 -8.26 -6.33
CA VAL A 147 -17.14 -7.60 -5.80
C VAL A 147 -17.86 -8.50 -4.80
N GLU A 148 -18.03 -9.78 -5.12
CA GLU A 148 -18.66 -10.77 -4.23
C GLU A 148 -17.86 -10.93 -2.92
N ALA A 149 -16.54 -10.89 -3.00
CA ALA A 149 -15.65 -10.90 -1.84
C ALA A 149 -15.53 -9.53 -1.12
N GLY A 150 -16.30 -8.52 -1.52
CA GLY A 150 -16.42 -7.25 -0.82
C GLY A 150 -15.51 -6.12 -1.28
N ALA A 151 -14.85 -6.24 -2.44
CA ALA A 151 -14.08 -5.13 -3.01
C ALA A 151 -14.97 -3.90 -3.21
N ARG A 152 -14.50 -2.73 -2.76
CA ARG A 152 -15.27 -1.47 -2.80
C ARG A 152 -15.00 -0.60 -4.03
N ALA A 153 -13.87 -0.81 -4.70
CA ALA A 153 -13.50 -0.06 -5.89
C ALA A 153 -12.55 -0.87 -6.78
N VAL A 154 -12.34 -0.39 -8.00
CA VAL A 154 -11.38 -0.93 -8.97
C VAL A 154 -10.36 0.14 -9.32
N VAL A 155 -9.08 -0.21 -9.25
CA VAL A 155 -7.93 0.59 -9.67
C VAL A 155 -7.34 -0.05 -10.92
N LEU A 156 -7.50 0.59 -12.08
CA LEU A 156 -6.90 0.11 -13.32
C LEU A 156 -5.45 0.60 -13.41
N THR A 157 -4.51 -0.32 -13.71
CA THR A 157 -3.08 -0.01 -13.91
C THR A 157 -2.65 -0.37 -15.32
#